data_AF-A0A357R3G8-F1
#
_entry.id   AF-A0A357R3G8-F1
#
_cell.length_a   1.000
_cell.length_b   1.000
_cell.length_c   1.000
_cell.angle_alpha   90.00
_cell.angle_beta   90.00
_cell.angle_gamma   90.00
#
_symmetry.space_group_name_H-M   'P 1'
#
loop_
_entity.id
_entity.type
_entity.pdbx_description
1 polymer ?
#
loop_
_entity_poly.entity_id
_entity_poly.type
_entity_poly.pdbx_seq_one_letter_code
_entity_poly.pdbx_strand_id
1 'polypeptide(L)'
;YSKYNFEVADTAALFTLFDIYEKEARAIIDRDLVQPAYDYMLKCSHAFNLLDARGAISVTERTGYITRVRNIARAIAQAYIEQRKSLGYPLLKDEALRAKLKLAEKGGEE
;
A
#
# COMPACT_ATOMS: atom_id res chain seq x y z
N TYR A 1 11.30 1.18 22.14
CA TYR A 1 11.38 1.50 20.70
C TYR A 1 12.36 2.61 20.36
N SER A 2 12.41 3.76 21.06
CA SER A 2 13.29 4.89 20.70
C SER A 2 14.77 4.52 20.49
N LYS A 3 15.38 3.81 21.45
CA LYS A 3 16.78 3.33 21.33
C LYS A 3 17.01 2.52 20.06
N TYR A 4 16.06 1.65 19.72
CA TYR A 4 16.13 0.86 18.50
C TYR A 4 16.04 1.75 17.25
N ASN A 5 14.99 2.57 17.16
CA ASN A 5 14.72 3.40 15.98
C ASN A 5 15.82 4.44 15.70
N PHE A 6 16.44 5.00 16.74
CA PHE A 6 17.40 6.09 16.56
C PHE A 6 18.85 5.62 16.57
N GLU A 7 19.17 4.45 17.13
CA GLU A 7 20.57 4.08 17.39
C GLU A 7 20.93 2.65 16.95
N VAL A 8 20.04 1.67 17.17
CA VAL A 8 20.40 0.24 17.05
C VAL A 8 19.93 -0.40 15.75
N ALA A 9 18.85 0.08 15.12
CA ALA A 9 18.27 -0.57 13.95
C ALA A 9 19.30 -0.72 12.81
N ASP A 10 19.37 -1.92 12.25
CA ASP A 10 20.26 -2.27 11.15
C ASP A 10 19.76 -1.66 9.85
N THR A 11 20.46 -0.61 9.40
CA THR A 11 20.08 0.16 8.22
C THR A 11 20.29 -0.64 6.93
N ALA A 12 21.31 -1.50 6.85
CA ALA A 12 21.58 -2.32 5.66
C ALA A 12 20.47 -3.37 5.45
N ALA A 13 20.05 -4.02 6.53
CA ALA A 13 18.90 -4.92 6.51
C ALA A 13 17.61 -4.16 6.11
N LEU A 14 17.38 -2.98 6.68
CA LEU A 14 16.20 -2.17 6.37
C LEU A 14 16.14 -1.71 4.90
N PHE A 15 17.26 -1.34 4.29
CA PHE A 15 17.30 -1.03 2.85
C PHE A 15 16.94 -2.26 2.01
N THR A 16 17.52 -3.42 2.35
CA THR A 16 17.21 -4.68 1.65
C THR A 16 15.74 -5.05 1.80
N LEU A 17 15.18 -4.92 3.01
CA LEU A 17 13.77 -5.16 3.26
C LEU A 17 12.88 -4.20 2.48
N PHE A 18 13.23 -2.92 2.39
CA PHE A 18 12.49 -1.96 1.57
C PHE A 18 12.41 -2.42 0.11
N ASP A 19 13.53 -2.82 -0.49
CA ASP A 19 13.56 -3.26 -1.88
C ASP A 19 12.79 -4.57 -2.11
N ILE A 20 12.88 -5.53 -1.16
CA ILE A 20 12.10 -6.77 -1.19
C ILE A 20 10.60 -6.45 -1.12
N TYR A 21 10.18 -5.60 -0.19
CA TYR A 21 8.78 -5.26 0.01
C TYR A 21 8.21 -4.48 -1.18
N GLU A 22 8.96 -3.55 -1.76
CA GLU A 22 8.50 -2.84 -2.97
C GLU A 22 8.33 -3.81 -4.14
N LYS A 23 9.33 -4.68 -4.37
CA LYS A 23 9.27 -5.67 -5.45
C LYS A 23 8.06 -6.58 -5.30
N GLU A 24 7.83 -7.08 -4.09
CA GLU A 24 6.73 -7.98 -3.80
C GLU A 24 5.36 -7.27 -3.91
N ALA A 25 5.26 -6.04 -3.40
CA ALA A 25 4.04 -5.24 -3.57
C ALA A 25 3.66 -5.08 -5.04
N ARG A 26 4.64 -4.77 -5.91
CA ARG A 26 4.42 -4.66 -7.37
C ARG A 26 3.99 -5.99 -7.99
N ALA A 27 4.71 -7.07 -7.69
CA ALA A 27 4.41 -8.40 -8.24
C ALA A 27 3.01 -8.92 -7.84
N ILE A 28 2.55 -8.57 -6.63
CA ILE A 28 1.22 -8.95 -6.14
C ILE A 28 0.13 -8.10 -6.78
N ILE A 29 0.37 -6.79 -7.03
CA ILE A 29 -0.57 -5.92 -7.76
C ILE A 29 -0.85 -6.49 -9.15
N ASP A 30 0.18 -6.97 -9.85
CA ASP A 30 0.04 -7.58 -11.18
C ASP A 30 -0.80 -8.87 -11.20
N ARG A 31 -1.13 -9.42 -10.02
CA ARG A 31 -1.99 -10.60 -9.83
C ARG A 31 -3.38 -10.24 -9.31
N ASP A 32 -3.75 -8.96 -9.31
CA ASP A 32 -5.02 -8.43 -8.78
C ASP A 32 -5.26 -8.74 -7.29
N LEU A 33 -4.20 -9.05 -6.54
CA LEU A 33 -4.25 -9.36 -5.11
C LEU A 33 -4.07 -8.07 -4.28
N VAL A 34 -5.10 -7.24 -4.27
CA VAL A 34 -5.05 -5.89 -3.70
C VAL A 34 -4.70 -5.86 -2.20
N GLN A 35 -5.33 -6.70 -1.37
CA GLN A 35 -5.10 -6.66 0.08
C GLN A 35 -3.68 -7.09 0.46
N PRO A 36 -3.13 -8.22 -0.05
CA PRO A 36 -1.73 -8.55 0.20
C PRO A 36 -0.73 -7.49 -0.30
N ALA A 37 -1.02 -6.83 -1.44
CA ALA A 37 -0.18 -5.76 -1.94
C ALA A 37 -0.16 -4.55 -0.99
N TYR A 38 -1.31 -4.23 -0.39
CA TYR A 38 -1.42 -3.18 0.62
C TYR A 38 -0.56 -3.46 1.84
N ASP A 39 -0.53 -4.70 2.34
CA ASP A 39 0.33 -5.07 3.46
C ASP A 39 1.82 -4.88 3.15
N TYR A 40 2.28 -5.26 1.96
CA TYR A 40 3.68 -5.04 1.58
C TYR A 40 4.03 -3.56 1.41
N MET A 41 3.09 -2.74 0.91
CA MET A 41 3.26 -1.30 0.86
C MET A 41 3.38 -0.69 2.27
N LEU A 42 2.60 -1.16 3.25
CA LEU A 42 2.73 -0.74 4.65
C LEU A 42 4.09 -1.13 5.23
N LYS A 43 4.58 -2.34 4.95
CA LYS A 43 5.93 -2.78 5.36
C LYS A 43 7.02 -1.90 4.75
N CYS A 44 6.88 -1.53 3.48
CA CYS A 44 7.76 -0.58 2.79
C CYS A 44 7.79 0.78 3.51
N SER A 45 6.61 1.33 3.82
CA SER A 45 6.48 2.60 4.54
C SER A 45 7.12 2.53 5.93
N HIS A 46 6.94 1.42 6.64
CA HIS A 46 7.53 1.23 7.96
C HIS A 46 9.06 1.16 7.90
N ALA A 47 9.61 0.38 6.96
CA ALA A 47 11.06 0.29 6.76
C ALA A 47 11.67 1.67 6.43
N PHE A 48 11.02 2.43 5.54
CA PHE A 48 11.41 3.81 5.25
C PHE A 48 11.41 4.70 6.49
N ASN A 49 10.37 4.64 7.33
CA ASN A 49 10.30 5.47 8.54
C ASN A 49 11.43 5.14 9.53
N LEU A 50 11.83 3.87 9.64
CA LEU A 50 12.97 3.48 10.48
C LEU A 50 14.29 3.97 9.89
N LEU A 51 14.48 3.90 8.57
CA LEU A 51 15.66 4.44 7.89
C LEU A 51 15.77 5.97 8.05
N ASP A 52 14.64 6.68 7.92
CA ASP A 52 14.54 8.13 8.13
C ASP A 52 14.88 8.49 9.60
N ALA A 53 14.34 7.74 10.57
CA ALA A 53 14.65 7.93 11.99
C ALA A 53 16.12 7.64 12.34
N ARG A 54 16.75 6.67 11.67
CA ARG A 54 18.19 6.38 11.81
C ARG A 54 19.08 7.45 11.18
N GLY A 55 18.54 8.40 10.43
CA GLY A 55 19.31 9.37 9.65
C GLY A 55 20.10 8.71 8.51
N ALA A 56 19.66 7.52 8.07
CA ALA A 56 20.32 6.74 7.03
C ALA A 56 19.94 7.19 5.61
N ILE A 57 18.95 8.05 5.48
CA ILE A 57 18.46 8.61 4.22
C ILE A 57 18.76 10.11 4.22
N SER A 58 19.44 10.60 3.18
CA SER A 58 19.68 12.03 3.01
C SER A 58 18.40 12.78 2.61
N VAL A 59 18.41 14.10 2.78
CA VAL A 59 17.27 14.97 2.42
C VAL A 59 16.88 14.82 0.94
N THR A 60 17.86 14.63 0.05
CA THR A 60 17.63 14.42 -1.38
C THR A 60 17.02 13.05 -1.67
N GLU A 61 17.49 11.99 -1.01
CA GLU A 61 16.98 10.63 -1.17
C GLU A 61 15.57 10.46 -0.60
N ARG A 62 15.23 11.19 0.47
CA ARG A 62 13.93 11.11 1.16
C ARG A 62 12.75 11.30 0.22
N THR A 63 12.84 12.30 -0.67
CA THR A 63 11.80 12.56 -1.68
C THR A 63 11.63 11.39 -2.66
N GLY A 64 12.72 10.70 -3.00
CA GLY A 64 12.72 9.51 -3.85
C GLY A 64 11.97 8.35 -3.21
N TYR A 65 12.29 8.02 -1.95
CA TYR A 65 11.60 6.96 -1.20
C TYR A 65 10.11 7.26 -1.01
N ILE A 66 9.75 8.48 -0.65
CA ILE A 66 8.35 8.91 -0.53
C ILE A 66 7.61 8.72 -1.86
N THR A 67 8.26 9.05 -2.98
CA THR A 67 7.67 8.89 -4.31
C THR A 67 7.46 7.42 -4.67
N ARG A 68 8.43 6.55 -4.36
CA ARG A 68 8.32 5.08 -4.54
C ARG A 68 7.10 4.53 -3.80
N VAL A 69 6.99 4.79 -2.49
CA VAL A 69 5.85 4.32 -1.66
C VAL A 69 4.53 4.89 -2.18
N ARG A 70 4.48 6.18 -2.52
CA ARG A 70 3.27 6.83 -3.06
C ARG A 70 2.81 6.19 -4.37
N ASN A 71 3.74 5.83 -5.25
CA ASN A 71 3.40 5.20 -6.53
C ASN A 71 2.76 3.82 -6.31
N ILE A 72 3.30 3.03 -5.39
CA ILE A 72 2.71 1.72 -5.01
C ILE A 72 1.30 1.93 -4.44
N ALA A 73 1.13 2.87 -3.50
CA ALA A 73 -0.16 3.16 -2.90
C ALA A 73 -1.21 3.59 -3.93
N ARG A 74 -0.83 4.41 -4.92
CA ARG A 74 -1.71 4.82 -6.03
C ARG A 74 -2.13 3.64 -6.90
N ALA A 75 -1.20 2.75 -7.24
CA ALA A 75 -1.50 1.55 -8.02
C ALA A 75 -2.47 0.63 -7.28
N ILE A 76 -2.26 0.41 -5.97
CA ILE A 76 -3.15 -0.38 -5.12
C ILE A 76 -4.54 0.25 -5.04
N ALA A 77 -4.63 1.57 -4.87
CA ALA A 77 -5.92 2.27 -4.83
C ALA A 77 -6.70 2.13 -6.14
N GLN A 78 -6.01 2.21 -7.30
CA GLN A 78 -6.65 1.98 -8.59
C GLN A 78 -7.13 0.53 -8.73
N ALA A 79 -6.27 -0.45 -8.42
CA ALA A 79 -6.62 -1.86 -8.46
C ALA A 79 -7.79 -2.20 -7.53
N TYR A 80 -7.84 -1.58 -6.34
CA TYR A 80 -8.96 -1.69 -5.41
C TYR A 80 -10.27 -1.20 -6.02
N ILE A 81 -10.27 -0.03 -6.65
CA ILE A 81 -11.48 0.53 -7.27
C ILE A 81 -11.98 -0.37 -8.40
N GLU A 82 -11.07 -0.88 -9.25
CA GLU A 82 -11.44 -1.82 -10.33
C GLU A 82 -11.99 -3.13 -9.77
N GLN A 83 -11.37 -3.70 -8.72
CA GLN A 83 -11.88 -4.88 -8.03
C GLN A 83 -13.27 -4.63 -7.41
N ARG A 84 -13.51 -3.45 -6.83
CA ARG A 84 -14.84 -3.11 -6.30
C ARG A 84 -15.87 -2.94 -7.41
N LYS A 85 -15.48 -2.37 -8.54
CA LYS A 85 -16.34 -2.20 -9.71
C LYS A 85 -16.75 -3.56 -10.30
N SER A 86 -15.82 -4.50 -10.45
CA SER A 86 -16.14 -5.85 -10.96
C SER A 86 -17.09 -6.63 -10.05
N LEU A 87 -17.00 -6.39 -8.74
CA LEU A 87 -17.89 -6.95 -7.72
C LEU A 87 -19.22 -6.18 -7.57
N GLY A 88 -19.46 -5.09 -8.31
CA GLY A 88 -20.70 -4.30 -8.19
C GLY A 88 -20.79 -3.44 -6.92
N TYR A 89 -19.64 -3.01 -6.39
CA TYR A 89 -19.49 -2.20 -5.17
C TYR A 89 -20.22 -2.79 -3.95
N PRO A 90 -19.86 -4.01 -3.50
CA PRO A 90 -20.59 -4.71 -2.44
C PRO A 90 -20.54 -3.99 -1.08
N LEU A 91 -19.54 -3.12 -0.88
CA LEU A 91 -19.40 -2.35 0.35
C LEU A 91 -20.18 -1.02 0.36
N LEU A 92 -20.75 -0.62 -0.78
CA LEU A 92 -21.57 0.58 -0.86
C LEU A 92 -23.01 0.25 -0.43
N LYS A 93 -23.31 0.48 0.85
CA LYS A 93 -24.58 0.10 1.49
C LYS A 93 -25.71 1.14 1.34
N ASP A 94 -25.38 2.36 0.95
CA ASP A 94 -26.36 3.44 0.77
C ASP A 94 -27.17 3.22 -0.51
N GLU A 95 -28.43 2.79 -0.37
CA GLU A 95 -29.35 2.53 -1.48
C GLU A 95 -29.62 3.75 -2.35
N ALA A 96 -29.73 4.94 -1.77
CA ALA A 96 -29.96 6.17 -2.52
C ALA A 96 -28.75 6.51 -3.39
N LEU A 97 -27.54 6.29 -2.87
CA LEU A 97 -26.30 6.47 -3.62
C LEU A 97 -26.11 5.39 -4.70
N ARG A 98 -26.48 4.13 -4.43
CA ARG A 98 -26.47 3.06 -5.43
C ARG A 98 -27.42 3.35 -6.60
N ALA A 99 -28.64 3.81 -6.30
CA ALA A 99 -29.61 4.21 -7.31
C ALA A 99 -29.09 5.39 -8.16
N LYS A 100 -28.51 6.41 -7.51
CA LYS A 100 -27.89 7.55 -8.21
C LYS A 100 -26.76 7.13 -9.15
N LEU A 101 -25.95 6.15 -8.74
CA LEU A 101 -24.84 5.61 -9.53
C LEU A 101 -25.25 4.52 -10.53
N LYS A 102 -26.56 4.20 -10.61
CA LYS A 102 -27.11 3.15 -11.48
C LYS A 102 -26.46 1.78 -11.27
N LEU A 103 -26.09 1.47 -10.03
CA LEU A 103 -25.53 0.18 -9.65
C LEU A 103 -26.68 -0.80 -9.44
N ALA A 104 -26.71 -1.89 -10.19
CA ALA A 104 -27.71 -2.94 -9.98
C ALA A 104 -27.59 -3.54 -8.57
N GLU A 105 -28.70 -4.02 -8.02
CA GLU A 105 -28.66 -4.94 -6.89
C GLU A 105 -28.06 -6.26 -7.39
N LYS A 106 -26.81 -6.55 -7.03
CA LYS A 106 -26.39 -7.94 -6.98
C LYS A 106 -26.75 -8.43 -5.59
N GLY A 107 -27.78 -9.28 -5.57
CA GLY A 107 -28.18 -10.05 -4.41
C GLY A 107 -26.96 -10.70 -3.76
N GLY A 108 -27.02 -10.79 -2.44
CA GLY A 108 -26.12 -11.66 -1.70
C GLY A 108 -26.18 -13.05 -2.30
N GLU A 109 -25.05 -13.53 -2.80
CA GLU A 109 -24.84 -14.95 -3.00
C GLU A 109 -23.91 -15.42 -1.88
N GLU A 110 -24.33 -16.55 -1.33
CA GLU A 110 -23.92 -17.25 -0.10
C GLU A 110 -22.43 -17.54 0.03
#